data_AF-A0A1B2EMR7-F1
#
_entry.id   AF-A0A1B2EMR7-F1
#
_cell.length_a   1.000
_cell.length_b   1.000
_cell.length_c   1.000
_cell.angle_alpha   90.00
_cell.angle_beta   90.00
_cell.angle_gamma   90.00
#
_symmetry.space_group_name_H-M   'P 1'
#
loop_
_entity.id
_entity.type
_entity.pdbx_description
1 polymer ?
#
loop_
_entity_poly.entity_id
_entity_poly.type
_entity_poly.pdbx_seq_one_letter_code
_entity_poly.pdbx_strand_id
1 'polypeptide(L)' 'MVRSRPQAIHGVEIGEAVGSCGTAAHRGEAVFVTDIATDPLWGAFAELPLAHGLLACWSIPIRGADRRLLGTFGNYYR' A
#
# COMPACT_ATOMS: atom_id res chain seq x y z
N MET A 1 -23.55 8.93 9.48
CA MET A 1 -22.84 7.87 10.22
C MET A 1 -22.20 6.92 9.21
N VAL A 2 -20.94 7.13 8.85
CA VAL A 2 -20.22 6.24 7.92
C VAL A 2 -19.34 5.32 8.76
N ARG A 3 -19.74 4.06 8.90
CA ARG A 3 -18.97 3.01 9.60
C ARG A 3 -18.25 2.14 8.57
N SER A 4 -16.93 2.08 8.69
CA SER A 4 -16.04 0.92 8.50
C SER A 4 -14.64 1.44 8.13
N ARG A 5 -13.81 1.72 9.15
CA ARG A 5 -12.38 1.92 8.96
C ARG A 5 -11.70 0.55 9.11
N PRO A 6 -10.89 0.09 8.17
CA PRO A 6 -10.13 -1.14 8.36
C PRO A 6 -9.13 -0.92 9.50
N GLN A 7 -9.37 -1.51 10.67
CA GLN A 7 -8.47 -1.38 11.82
C GLN A 7 -7.11 -2.06 11.57
N ALA A 8 -7.04 -3.04 10.67
CA ALA A 8 -5.87 -3.89 10.45
C ALA A 8 -4.59 -3.14 10.00
N ILE A 9 -4.74 -1.96 9.41
CA ILE A 9 -3.61 -1.16 8.89
C ILE A 9 -3.42 0.16 9.65
N HIS A 10 -4.23 0.43 10.66
CA HIS A 10 -4.14 1.67 11.42
C HIS A 10 -2.92 1.64 12.35
N GLY A 11 -2.10 2.70 12.31
CA GLY A 11 -0.91 2.83 13.16
C GLY A 11 0.33 2.11 12.63
N VAL A 12 0.26 1.47 11.46
CA VAL A 12 1.44 0.95 10.77
C VAL A 12 2.28 2.12 10.28
N GLU A 13 3.56 2.16 10.68
CA GLU A 13 4.49 3.19 10.23
C GLU A 13 4.85 3.02 8.75
N ILE A 14 5.05 4.14 8.06
CA ILE A 14 5.48 4.17 6.68
C ILE A 14 6.92 3.64 6.59
N GLY A 15 7.16 2.70 5.67
CA GLY A 15 8.48 2.14 5.48
C GLY A 15 8.64 1.35 4.18
N GLU A 16 9.89 0.99 3.93
CA GLU A 16 10.26 -0.01 2.93
C GLU A 16 9.62 -1.36 3.27
N ALA A 17 9.12 -2.09 2.27
CA ALA A 17 8.41 -3.37 2.43
C ALA A 17 7.18 -3.35 3.36
N VAL A 18 6.47 -2.23 3.39
CA VAL A 18 5.17 -2.05 4.07
C VAL A 18 4.03 -2.07 3.04
N GLY A 19 4.05 -3.09 2.17
CA GLY A 19 3.19 -3.18 0.98
C GLY A 19 3.39 -2.01 0.00
N SER A 20 2.63 -2.02 -1.10
CA SER A 20 2.81 -1.02 -2.16
C SER A 20 2.59 0.42 -1.67
N CYS A 21 1.57 0.67 -0.84
CA CYS A 21 1.25 2.01 -0.35
C CYS A 21 2.27 2.56 0.66
N GLY A 22 2.71 1.76 1.63
CA GLY A 22 3.72 2.18 2.61
C GLY A 22 5.06 2.44 1.92
N THR A 23 5.46 1.56 1.01
CA THR A 23 6.71 1.72 0.26
C THR A 23 6.66 2.91 -0.71
N ALA A 24 5.55 3.14 -1.41
CA ALA A 24 5.40 4.31 -2.28
C ALA A 24 5.46 5.63 -1.49
N ALA A 25 4.90 5.65 -0.28
CA ALA A 25 5.01 6.79 0.62
C ALA A 25 6.45 6.99 1.13
N HIS A 26 7.14 5.91 1.49
CA HIS A 26 8.53 5.94 1.97
C HIS A 26 9.50 6.45 0.90
N ARG A 27 9.43 5.87 -0.31
CA ARG A 27 10.30 6.23 -1.43
C ARG A 27 9.90 7.55 -2.08
N GLY A 28 8.61 7.90 -2.01
CA GLY A 28 8.07 9.01 -2.76
C GLY A 28 7.99 8.75 -4.27
N GLU A 29 7.89 7.48 -4.65
CA GLU A 29 7.87 6.98 -6.03
C GLU A 29 6.74 5.96 -6.22
N ALA A 30 6.35 5.73 -7.47
CA ALA A 30 5.36 4.71 -7.79
C ALA A 30 5.90 3.30 -7.51
N VAL A 31 5.06 2.43 -6.97
CA VAL A 31 5.36 1.02 -6.69
C VAL A 31 4.35 0.15 -7.40
N PHE A 32 4.82 -0.84 -8.15
CA PHE A 32 3.99 -1.78 -8.90
C PHE A 32 4.37 -3.19 -8.50
N VAL A 33 3.43 -3.93 -7.93
CA VAL A 33 3.60 -5.34 -7.56
C VAL A 33 2.60 -6.17 -8.35
N THR A 34 3.10 -7.11 -9.16
CA THR A 34 2.28 -7.98 -10.00
C THR A 34 1.91 -9.29 -9.33
N ASP A 35 2.59 -9.66 -8.24
CA ASP A 35 2.27 -10.85 -7.43
C ASP A 35 2.56 -10.57 -5.95
N ILE A 36 1.52 -10.34 -5.17
CA ILE A 36 1.58 -10.08 -3.73
C ILE A 36 2.13 -11.28 -2.95
N ALA A 37 1.93 -12.51 -3.44
CA ALA A 37 2.32 -13.71 -2.71
C ALA A 37 3.84 -13.92 -2.68
N THR A 38 4.56 -13.38 -3.67
CA THR A 38 6.00 -13.61 -3.83
C THR A 38 6.83 -12.33 -3.73
N ASP A 39 6.22 -11.16 -3.88
CA ASP A 39 6.95 -9.89 -3.86
C ASP A 39 7.49 -9.54 -2.46
N PRO A 40 8.79 -9.23 -2.33
CA PRO A 40 9.42 -8.95 -1.04
C PRO A 40 8.82 -7.75 -0.31
N LEU A 41 8.17 -6.81 -1.01
CA LEU A 41 7.53 -5.66 -0.39
C LEU A 41 6.30 -6.03 0.45
N TRP A 42 5.77 -7.25 0.26
CA TRP A 42 4.57 -7.74 0.93
C TRP A 42 4.85 -8.80 2.00
N GLY A 43 6.11 -9.15 2.28
CA GLY A 43 6.45 -10.29 3.14
C GLY A 43 5.69 -10.35 4.48
N ALA A 44 5.58 -9.23 5.20
CA ALA A 44 4.84 -9.16 6.47
C ALA A 44 3.36 -8.73 6.32
N PHE A 45 2.91 -8.39 5.10
CA PHE A 45 1.63 -7.75 4.83
C PHE A 45 0.75 -8.47 3.79
N ALA A 46 1.23 -9.58 3.21
CA ALA A 46 0.57 -10.32 2.14
C ALA A 46 -0.69 -11.06 2.61
N GLU A 47 -0.73 -11.50 3.87
CA GLU A 47 -1.79 -12.37 4.40
C GLU A 47 -3.19 -11.79 4.19
N LEU A 48 -3.41 -10.54 4.59
CA LEU A 48 -4.73 -9.90 4.54
C LEU A 48 -5.23 -9.68 3.09
N PRO A 49 -4.46 -9.08 2.15
CA PRO A 49 -4.86 -8.97 0.75
C PRO A 49 -5.15 -10.32 0.10
N LEU A 50 -4.29 -11.33 0.33
CA LEU A 50 -4.46 -12.66 -0.24
C LEU A 50 -5.72 -13.36 0.29
N ALA A 51 -6.05 -13.19 1.58
CA ALA A 51 -7.30 -13.69 2.15
C ALA A 51 -8.56 -13.08 1.48
N HIS A 52 -8.42 -11.92 0.86
CA HIS A 52 -9.48 -11.27 0.05
C HIS A 52 -9.38 -11.54 -1.46
N GLY A 53 -8.47 -12.43 -1.87
CA GLY A 53 -8.22 -12.79 -3.26
C GLY A 53 -7.54 -11.70 -4.08
N LEU A 54 -6.89 -10.73 -3.44
CA LEU A 54 -6.17 -9.66 -4.12
C LEU A 54 -4.74 -10.15 -4.41
N LEU A 55 -4.36 -10.15 -5.68
CA LEU A 55 -3.13 -10.77 -6.17
C LEU A 55 -2.08 -9.77 -6.61
N ALA A 56 -2.46 -8.56 -7.01
CA ALA A 56 -1.54 -7.52 -7.42
C ALA A 56 -1.95 -6.16 -6.85
N CYS A 57 -0.97 -5.27 -6.67
CA CYS A 57 -1.22 -3.93 -6.16
C CYS A 57 -0.21 -2.94 -6.71
N TRP A 58 -0.71 -1.82 -7.25
CA TRP A 58 0.13 -0.65 -7.49
C TRP A 58 -0.29 0.51 -6.61
N SER A 59 0.67 1.38 -6.32
CA SER A 59 0.45 2.60 -5.55
C SER A 59 1.32 3.74 -6.07
N ILE A 60 0.77 4.95 -6.07
CA ILE A 60 1.49 6.18 -6.44
C ILE A 60 1.41 7.21 -5.31
N PRO A 61 2.48 7.97 -5.06
CA PRO A 61 2.48 9.08 -4.11
C PRO A 61 1.64 10.25 -4.63
N ILE A 62 0.85 10.85 -3.73
CA ILE A 62 0.11 12.09 -3.98
C ILE A 62 0.90 13.22 -3.32
N ARG A 63 1.30 14.21 -4.11
CA ARG A 63 2.07 15.36 -3.65
C ARG A 63 1.24 16.63 -3.75
N GLY A 64 1.36 17.49 -2.74
CA GLY A 64 0.83 18.85 -2.77
C GLY A 64 1.64 19.75 -3.72
N ALA A 65 1.12 20.96 -3.96
CA ALA A 65 1.82 21.96 -4.76
C ALA A 65 3.20 22.35 -4.17
N ASP A 66 3.37 22.20 -2.86
CA ASP A 66 4.61 22.39 -2.11
C ASP A 66 5.57 21.18 -2.16
N ARG A 67 5.24 20.15 -2.95
CA ARG A 67 5.93 18.85 -3.03
C ARG A 67 5.86 17.99 -1.77
N ARG A 68 5.11 18.41 -0.73
CA ARG A 68 4.87 17.60 0.47
C ARG A 68 4.06 16.36 0.10
N LEU A 69 4.44 15.21 0.65
CA LEU A 69 3.66 13.98 0.51
C LEU A 69 2.36 14.12 1.31
N LEU A 70 1.21 13.99 0.63
CA LEU A 70 -0.11 14.04 1.24
C LEU A 70 -0.67 12.65 1.52
N GLY A 71 -0.16 11.63 0.83
CA GLY A 71 -0.56 10.24 0.95
C GLY A 71 -0.23 9.46 -0.31
N THR A 72 -0.90 8.32 -0.50
CA THR A 72 -0.78 7.50 -1.71
C THR A 72 -2.16 7.12 -2.25
N PHE A 73 -2.23 6.87 -3.55
CA PHE A 73 -3.39 6.26 -4.20
C PHE A 73 -2.99 4.85 -4.64
N GLY A 74 -3.76 3.83 -4.21
CA GLY A 74 -3.46 2.43 -4.51
C GLY A 74 -4.64 1.71 -5.15
N ASN A 75 -4.34 0.76 -6.03
CA ASN A 75 -5.31 -0.13 -6.66
C ASN A 75 -4.88 -1.57 -6.49
N TYR A 76 -5.88 -2.43 -6.29
CA TYR A 76 -5.69 -3.87 -6.18
C TYR A 76 -6.35 -4.58 -7.36
N TYR A 77 -5.79 -5.73 -7.73
CA TYR A 77 -6.30 -6.60 -8.79
C TYR A 77 -6.49 -8.01 -8.24
N ARG A 78 -7.43 -8.72 -8.84
CA ARG A 78 -7.65 -10.15 -8.65
C ARG A 78 -7.21 -10.91 -9.88
#